data_AF-A0AAW1K8F8-F1
#
_entry.id   AF-A0AAW1K8F8-F1
#
_cell.length_a   1.000
_cell.length_b   1.000
_cell.length_c   1.000
_cell.angle_alpha   90.00
_cell.angle_beta   90.00
_cell.angle_gamma   90.00
#
_symmetry.space_group_name_H-M   'P 1'
#
loop_
_entity.id
_entity.type
_entity.pdbx_description
1 polymer ?
#
loop_
_entity_poly.entity_id
_entity_poly.type
_entity_poly.pdbx_seq_one_letter_code
_entity_poly.pdbx_strand_id
1 'polypeptide(L)'
;MASKMEAIETQHHQNWRKEVDENPKRLQSLLFGTDLALDNRDYTSTQVLSLRRFGFLDSRSSTTVDAVVVRPIRRHAVSKLDAARSTLARHSARYYYLVFEIELKMKGDY
;
A
#
# COMPACT_ATOMS: atom_id res chain seq x y z
N MET A 1 -40.10 21.66 -15.71
CA MET A 1 -39.13 22.14 -14.69
C MET A 1 -39.03 21.26 -13.44
N ALA A 2 -39.99 20.37 -13.16
CA ALA A 2 -39.90 19.39 -12.06
C ALA A 2 -38.77 18.33 -12.24
N SER A 3 -38.33 18.11 -13.49
CA SER A 3 -37.23 17.19 -13.85
C SER A 3 -35.87 17.55 -13.26
N LYS A 4 -35.68 18.76 -12.73
CA LYS A 4 -34.40 19.21 -12.16
C LYS A 4 -34.34 19.04 -10.64
N MET A 5 -35.45 18.66 -9.98
CA MET A 5 -35.57 18.68 -8.52
C MET A 5 -35.69 17.30 -7.86
N GLU A 6 -36.05 16.25 -8.60
CA GLU A 6 -35.86 14.86 -8.16
C GLU A 6 -34.82 14.10 -9.00
N ALA A 7 -34.19 14.78 -9.96
CA ALA A 7 -32.81 14.53 -10.40
C ALA A 7 -31.76 14.93 -9.33
N ILE A 8 -32.23 15.30 -8.12
CA ILE A 8 -31.50 15.16 -6.85
C ILE A 8 -31.73 13.71 -6.31
N GLU A 9 -32.28 12.82 -7.13
CA GLU A 9 -31.68 11.55 -7.55
C GLU A 9 -30.48 11.20 -6.69
N THR A 10 -30.74 10.41 -5.65
CA THR A 10 -30.10 9.10 -5.47
C THR A 10 -28.59 9.01 -5.70
N GLN A 11 -27.84 10.10 -5.57
CA GLN A 11 -26.45 10.10 -5.15
C GLN A 11 -26.41 9.93 -3.64
N HIS A 12 -27.04 8.85 -3.20
CA HIS A 12 -26.42 7.94 -2.25
C HIS A 12 -25.11 7.45 -2.89
N HIS A 13 -24.14 8.36 -3.04
CA HIS A 13 -22.75 8.00 -3.02
C HIS A 13 -22.57 7.39 -1.64
N GLN A 14 -22.72 6.06 -1.56
CA GLN A 14 -22.57 5.31 -0.33
C GLN A 14 -21.28 5.78 0.30
N ASN A 15 -21.39 6.58 1.35
CA ASN A 15 -20.24 7.11 2.05
C ASN A 15 -19.57 5.86 2.61
N TRP A 16 -18.49 5.39 1.99
CA TRP A 16 -17.80 4.16 2.37
C TRP A 16 -17.32 4.20 3.82
N ARG A 17 -17.24 5.40 4.42
CA ARG A 17 -17.02 5.60 5.85
C ARG A 17 -18.21 5.19 6.71
N LYS A 18 -19.43 5.24 6.18
CA LYS A 18 -20.67 4.72 6.78
C LYS A 18 -20.83 3.20 6.60
N GLU A 19 -20.06 2.56 5.72
CA GLU A 19 -19.81 1.09 5.77
C GLU A 19 -18.80 0.80 6.90
N VAL A 20 -19.15 1.21 8.12
CA VAL A 20 -18.26 1.37 9.30
C VAL A 20 -17.64 0.05 9.76
N ASP A 21 -18.22 -1.09 9.41
CA ASP A 21 -17.72 -2.38 9.90
C ASP A 21 -16.69 -3.03 8.99
N GLU A 22 -16.94 -3.16 7.69
CA GLU A 22 -16.05 -3.96 6.83
C GLU A 22 -14.82 -3.18 6.35
N ASN A 23 -15.01 -1.93 5.92
CA ASN A 23 -13.93 -1.14 5.35
C ASN A 23 -12.91 -0.70 6.41
N PRO A 24 -13.32 -0.19 7.59
CA PRO A 24 -12.38 0.11 8.67
C PRO A 24 -11.67 -1.14 9.20
N LYS A 25 -12.35 -2.28 9.39
CA LYS A 25 -11.70 -3.52 9.81
C LYS A 25 -10.66 -3.98 8.78
N ARG A 26 -11.00 -3.95 7.48
CA ARG A 26 -10.04 -4.30 6.43
C ARG A 26 -8.83 -3.36 6.42
N LEU A 27 -9.06 -2.05 6.55
CA LEU A 27 -7.98 -1.06 6.59
C LEU A 27 -7.07 -1.25 7.82
N GLN A 28 -7.66 -1.55 8.98
CA GLN A 28 -6.95 -1.86 10.22
C GLN A 28 -6.15 -3.16 10.09
N SER A 29 -6.76 -4.23 9.58
CA SER A 29 -6.06 -5.51 9.34
C SER A 29 -4.86 -5.34 8.40
N LEU A 30 -5.00 -4.52 7.34
CA LEU A 30 -3.89 -4.20 6.44
C LEU A 30 -2.79 -3.38 7.14
N LEU A 31 -3.16 -2.43 8.01
CA LEU A 31 -2.19 -1.68 8.80
C LEU A 31 -1.44 -2.60 9.77
N PHE A 32 -2.16 -3.35 10.61
CA PHE A 32 -1.55 -4.26 11.60
C PHE A 32 -0.71 -5.34 10.93
N GLY A 33 -1.15 -5.90 9.81
CA GLY A 33 -0.34 -6.84 9.05
C GLY A 33 0.94 -6.21 8.50
N THR A 34 0.88 -4.96 8.06
CA THR A 34 2.08 -4.23 7.59
C THR A 34 3.06 -3.99 8.74
N ASP A 35 2.54 -3.60 9.91
CA ASP A 35 3.35 -3.40 11.13
C ASP A 35 4.01 -4.70 11.58
N LEU A 36 3.25 -5.78 11.69
CA LEU A 36 3.76 -7.09 12.07
C LEU A 36 4.82 -7.60 11.08
N ALA A 37 4.61 -7.42 9.77
CA ALA A 37 5.59 -7.79 8.76
C ALA A 37 6.89 -6.97 8.88
N LEU A 38 6.76 -5.67 9.18
CA LEU A 38 7.90 -4.78 9.37
C LEU A 38 8.70 -5.18 10.62
N ASP A 39 8.02 -5.45 11.74
CA ASP A 39 8.63 -5.93 12.98
C ASP A 39 9.39 -7.24 12.78
N ASN A 40 8.85 -8.14 11.96
CA ASN A 40 9.48 -9.41 11.58
C ASN A 40 10.56 -9.26 10.49
N ARG A 41 10.85 -8.04 10.02
CA ARG A 41 11.76 -7.76 8.88
C ARG A 41 11.39 -8.51 7.60
N ASP A 42 10.13 -8.88 7.44
CA ASP A 42 9.57 -9.41 6.21
C ASP A 42 9.20 -8.24 5.28
N TYR A 43 10.23 -7.71 4.60
CA TYR A 43 10.07 -6.57 3.72
C TYR A 43 9.24 -6.88 2.48
N THR A 44 9.18 -8.14 2.05
CA THR A 44 8.33 -8.57 0.93
C THR A 44 6.86 -8.48 1.32
N SER A 45 6.47 -9.04 2.46
CA SER A 45 5.10 -8.92 2.98
C SER A 45 4.75 -7.47 3.32
N THR A 46 5.70 -6.72 3.89
CA THR A 46 5.52 -5.27 4.15
C THR A 46 5.18 -4.51 2.87
N GLN A 47 5.91 -4.78 1.77
CA GLN A 47 5.67 -4.18 0.46
C GLN A 47 4.28 -4.54 -0.08
N VAL A 48 3.93 -5.84 -0.09
CA VAL A 48 2.64 -6.33 -0.60
C VAL A 48 1.46 -5.77 0.19
N LEU A 49 1.53 -5.79 1.53
CA LEU A 49 0.47 -5.29 2.39
C LEU A 49 0.32 -3.76 2.29
N SER A 50 1.43 -3.03 2.16
CA SER A 50 1.40 -1.57 1.92
C SER A 50 0.74 -1.23 0.58
N LEU A 51 1.04 -1.99 -0.49
CA LEU A 51 0.41 -1.81 -1.81
C LEU A 51 -1.08 -2.15 -1.79
N ARG A 52 -1.47 -3.24 -1.12
CA ARG A 52 -2.89 -3.60 -0.96
C ARG A 52 -3.66 -2.53 -0.19
N ARG A 53 -3.05 -1.97 0.85
CA ARG A 53 -3.61 -0.84 1.60
C ARG A 53 -3.75 0.41 0.74
N PHE A 54 -2.75 0.72 -0.07
CA PHE A 54 -2.78 1.84 -1.00
C PHE A 54 -3.91 1.68 -2.03
N GLY A 55 -3.98 0.53 -2.71
CA GLY A 55 -5.03 0.23 -3.67
C GLY A 55 -6.44 0.22 -3.06
N PHE A 56 -6.57 -0.21 -1.80
CA PHE A 56 -7.84 -0.12 -1.07
C PHE A 56 -8.26 1.32 -0.80
N LEU A 57 -7.33 2.21 -0.43
CA LEU A 57 -7.63 3.62 -0.22
C LEU A 57 -8.01 4.32 -1.52
N ASP A 58 -7.27 4.03 -2.61
CA ASP A 58 -7.54 4.63 -3.92
C ASP A 58 -8.89 4.20 -4.48
N SER A 59 -9.27 2.92 -4.34
CA SER A 59 -10.57 2.43 -4.82
C SER A 59 -11.77 3.00 -4.05
N ARG A 60 -11.56 3.44 -2.80
CA ARG A 60 -12.59 4.04 -1.95
C ARG A 60 -12.58 5.57 -1.98
N SER A 61 -11.56 6.20 -2.56
CA SER A 61 -11.41 7.67 -2.57
C SER A 61 -11.88 8.31 -3.87
N SER A 62 -13.17 8.20 -4.15
CA SER A 62 -13.79 8.66 -5.40
C SER A 62 -14.20 10.12 -5.39
N THR A 63 -14.26 10.78 -4.23
CA THR A 63 -14.50 12.23 -4.13
C THR A 63 -13.27 13.00 -3.64
N THR A 64 -13.22 14.30 -3.94
CA THR A 64 -12.18 15.21 -3.42
C THR A 64 -12.16 15.23 -1.89
N VAL A 65 -13.33 15.10 -1.25
CA VAL A 65 -13.43 15.02 0.22
C VAL A 65 -12.80 13.74 0.74
N ASP A 66 -13.02 12.61 0.05
CA ASP A 66 -12.35 11.33 0.35
C ASP A 66 -10.84 11.44 0.24
N ALA A 67 -10.36 11.99 -0.87
CA ALA A 67 -8.94 12.18 -1.12
C ALA A 67 -8.26 13.01 -0.03
N VAL A 68 -8.91 14.06 0.48
CA VAL A 68 -8.38 14.88 1.59
C VAL A 68 -8.32 14.09 2.88
N VAL A 69 -9.38 13.36 3.22
CA VAL A 69 -9.47 12.58 4.48
C VAL A 69 -8.47 11.43 4.50
N VAL A 70 -8.28 10.70 3.40
CA VAL A 70 -7.35 9.56 3.36
C VAL A 70 -5.89 9.97 3.19
N ARG A 71 -5.61 11.23 2.81
CA ARG A 71 -4.26 11.72 2.51
C ARG A 71 -3.20 11.39 3.58
N PRO A 72 -3.42 11.60 4.89
CA PRO A 72 -2.43 11.24 5.91
C PRO A 72 -2.22 9.72 6.00
N ILE A 73 -3.29 8.94 5.89
CA ILE A 73 -3.26 7.47 5.91
C ILE A 73 -2.45 6.94 4.72
N ARG A 74 -2.66 7.54 3.54
CA ARG A 74 -1.94 7.23 2.30
C ARG A 74 -0.45 7.57 2.41
N ARG A 75 -0.10 8.76 2.92
CA ARG A 75 1.29 9.16 3.14
C ARG A 75 2.02 8.18 4.06
N HIS A 76 1.37 7.73 5.13
CA HIS A 76 1.95 6.74 6.03
C HIS A 76 2.18 5.38 5.32
N ALA A 77 1.24 4.94 4.48
CA ALA A 77 1.41 3.71 3.70
C ALA A 77 2.58 3.80 2.71
N VAL A 78 2.71 4.93 2.01
CA VAL A 78 3.81 5.19 1.07
C VAL A 78 5.16 5.19 1.79
N SER A 79 5.27 5.82 2.96
CA SER A 79 6.52 5.81 3.72
C SER A 79 7.00 4.40 4.07
N LYS A 80 6.10 3.50 4.46
CA LYS A 80 6.44 2.08 4.74
C LYS A 80 6.79 1.31 3.49
N LEU A 81 6.06 1.57 2.40
CA LEU A 81 6.34 0.99 1.09
C LEU A 81 7.75 1.36 0.60
N ASP A 82 8.12 2.63 0.69
CA ASP A 82 9.42 3.13 0.25
C ASP A 82 10.57 2.56 1.09
N ALA A 83 10.36 2.41 2.40
CA ALA A 83 11.34 1.79 3.30
C ALA A 83 11.55 0.29 2.97
N ALA A 84 10.46 -0.45 2.75
CA ALA A 84 10.50 -1.86 2.34
C ALA A 84 11.18 -2.02 0.98
N ARG A 85 10.79 -1.21 -0.01
CA ARG A 85 11.35 -1.23 -1.37
C ARG A 85 12.86 -0.95 -1.36
N SER A 86 13.29 0.08 -0.64
CA SER A 86 14.70 0.44 -0.51
C SER A 86 15.52 -0.69 0.13
N THR A 87 14.93 -1.43 1.07
CA THR A 87 15.61 -2.55 1.73
C THR A 87 15.70 -3.77 0.83
N LEU A 88 14.62 -4.12 0.13
CA LEU A 88 14.62 -5.19 -0.87
C LEU A 88 15.62 -4.93 -2.00
N ALA A 89 15.69 -3.69 -2.50
CA ALA A 89 16.66 -3.30 -3.52
C ALA A 89 18.12 -3.46 -3.05
N ARG A 90 18.41 -3.14 -1.78
CA ARG A 90 19.74 -3.38 -1.20
C ARG A 90 20.06 -4.87 -1.05
N HIS A 91 19.07 -5.68 -0.67
CA HIS A 91 19.25 -7.13 -0.55
C HIS A 91 19.50 -7.77 -1.92
N SER A 92 18.74 -7.39 -2.95
CA SER A 92 18.95 -7.92 -4.29
C SER A 92 20.32 -7.51 -4.84
N ALA A 93 20.70 -6.24 -4.70
CA ALA A 93 22.03 -5.77 -5.12
C ALA A 93 23.14 -6.57 -4.42
N ARG A 94 23.05 -6.77 -3.10
CA ARG A 94 24.02 -7.59 -2.35
C ARG A 94 24.09 -9.02 -2.87
N TYR A 95 22.94 -9.63 -3.18
CA TYR A 95 22.91 -10.98 -3.73
C TYR A 95 23.61 -11.06 -5.10
N TYR A 96 23.34 -10.11 -6.01
CA TYR A 96 24.01 -10.04 -7.31
C TYR A 96 25.52 -9.89 -7.17
N TYR A 97 26.01 -9.00 -6.31
CA TYR A 97 27.45 -8.84 -6.07
C TYR A 97 28.09 -10.13 -5.55
N LEU A 98 27.44 -10.81 -4.62
CA LEU A 98 27.98 -12.04 -4.03
C LEU A 98 28.00 -13.19 -5.04
N VAL A 99 26.95 -13.33 -5.85
CA VAL A 99 26.91 -14.32 -6.95
C VAL A 99 27.99 -14.02 -7.98
N PHE A 100 28.16 -12.75 -8.36
CA PHE A 100 29.19 -12.32 -9.30
C PHE A 100 30.61 -12.57 -8.76
N GLU A 101 30.87 -12.28 -7.48
CA GLU A 101 32.16 -12.54 -6.85
C GLU A 101 32.48 -14.05 -6.80
N ILE A 102 31.48 -14.89 -6.50
CA ILE A 102 31.59 -16.34 -6.56
C ILE A 102 31.91 -16.79 -7.99
N GLU A 103 31.19 -16.26 -9.00
CA GLU A 103 31.41 -16.62 -10.39
C GLU A 103 32.83 -16.25 -10.88
N LEU A 104 33.34 -15.07 -10.51
CA LEU A 104 34.73 -14.67 -10.81
C LEU A 104 35.75 -15.60 -10.13
N LYS A 105 35.52 -15.97 -8.85
CA LYS A 105 36.39 -16.92 -8.15
C LYS A 105 36.36 -18.31 -8.80
N MET A 106 35.20 -18.74 -9.30
CA MET A 106 35.04 -20.04 -9.96
C MET A 106 35.66 -20.08 -11.36
N LYS A 107 35.71 -18.95 -12.08
CA LYS A 107 36.34 -18.85 -13.41
C LYS A 107 37.87 -18.69 -13.36
N GLY A 108 38.44 -18.46 -12.17
CA GLY A 108 39.88 -18.26 -12.00
C GLY A 108 40.38 -16.89 -12.47
N ASP A 109 39.47 -15.93 -12.66
CA ASP A 109 39.77 -14.57 -13.15
C ASP A 109 40.20 -13.62 -12.01
N TYR A 110 41.08 -14.06 -11.11
CA TYR A 110 41.63 -13.26 -10.00
C TYR A 110 43.15 -13.13 -10.08
#